data_AF-V6LI84-F1
#
_entry.id   AF-V6LI84-F1
#
_cell.length_a   1.000
_cell.length_b   1.000
_cell.length_c   1.000
_cell.angle_alpha   90.00
_cell.angle_beta   90.00
_cell.angle_gamma   90.00
#
_symmetry.space_group_name_H-M   'P 1'
#
loop_
_entity.id
_entity.type
_entity.pdbx_description
1 polymer ?
#
loop_
_entity_poly.entity_id
_entity_poly.type
_entity_poly.pdbx_seq_one_letter_code
_entity_poly.pdbx_strand_id
1 'polypeptide(L)'
;MPCETMKQHGGCHCNSTRKMFECMICGPNLDCAVCKFGFLLVSLSIGKDCAANYCTEDETQCSNGYYCPEVRGTTECLKCSGTQPAPCKCFYMQNCLTCNLDSKMCDLCLPGFVKNRENQCVAKTNVCSPQQNSDNCDSGFVCLGKAGDDCKNCQYLTIDKQCNCDGNLIENCLKCNGKLCRQCPIGFLLVSGECIPNRCGETISTQNCLSDYYCPKESTQIASPCLKCDTQQQECKCGNLQHCQTCGSAVDTCSKCFYGYEKSPSTQHCQLKTNICDYANGSTICFSGNYCKDSFGDPCVSCTNLTEGQKCNCGGKVFLQCLECSTNSCAKCLYGYFLFNGNCVENICFSGGSSNSCLVGTYCPPGSGEKVNCIECSASSPDICSCGANNCQTCGSIQNTCGSCIIGYQLDKDNQCTLKPNICDTNNRSSLCNDNYYCKSTFGNSCSSCGQIQQGERCRCDGSEIANCIVCSQQKCQQCLSGFKLYENTCVTNMCDDAAGPSKCFIGFQCPPGSLPGTQCQECSVNINSQCQCDGAQNCHTCGEIDGTCKDCLYGYKMNENTLQCEKITDSTKNICDDKNMSSRCDSQQFCIGSYGDSCLSCSMIS
;
A
#
# COMPACT_ATOMS: atom_id res chain seq x y z
N MET A 1 -77.94 33.06 73.11
CA MET A 1 -76.91 33.82 73.85
C MET A 1 -75.64 32.98 73.85
N PRO A 2 -74.46 33.54 73.51
CA PRO A 2 -73.20 32.82 73.72
C PRO A 2 -73.01 32.59 75.22
N CYS A 3 -72.69 31.36 75.61
CA CYS A 3 -72.45 31.06 77.02
C CYS A 3 -71.11 31.67 77.44
N GLU A 4 -71.12 32.54 78.46
CA GLU A 4 -69.90 33.20 78.93
C GLU A 4 -68.85 32.18 79.39
N THR A 5 -67.70 32.21 78.71
CA THR A 5 -66.38 31.63 79.06
C THR A 5 -66.36 30.57 80.15
N MET A 6 -66.29 29.28 79.77
CA MET A 6 -65.85 28.25 80.71
C MET A 6 -64.75 27.35 80.15
N LYS A 7 -63.61 27.48 80.84
CA LYS A 7 -62.54 26.49 81.01
C LYS A 7 -63.12 25.07 81.13
N GLN A 8 -62.64 24.19 80.26
CA GLN A 8 -62.67 22.71 80.19
C GLN A 8 -63.80 21.83 80.78
N HIS A 9 -64.67 22.25 81.70
CA HIS A 9 -65.75 21.38 82.25
C HIS A 9 -67.08 22.11 82.56
N GLY A 10 -67.33 23.26 81.93
CA GLY A 10 -68.60 24.00 82.05
C GLY A 10 -69.59 23.66 80.94
N GLY A 11 -70.83 23.28 81.31
CA GLY A 11 -71.98 23.16 80.40
C GLY A 11 -72.87 24.42 80.39
N CYS A 12 -73.63 24.64 79.31
CA CYS A 12 -74.59 25.73 79.15
C CYS A 12 -75.95 25.43 79.79
N HIS A 13 -76.59 26.43 80.40
CA HIS A 13 -78.00 26.36 80.79
C HIS A 13 -78.88 26.93 79.67
N CYS A 14 -79.25 26.09 78.71
CA CYS A 14 -80.18 26.48 77.65
C CYS A 14 -81.65 26.46 78.10
N ASN A 15 -81.94 25.73 79.18
CA ASN A 15 -83.23 25.68 79.87
C ASN A 15 -82.99 25.75 81.39
N SER A 16 -83.93 26.34 82.15
CA SER A 16 -83.87 26.46 83.61
C SER A 16 -83.77 25.12 84.35
N THR A 17 -84.12 24.02 83.69
CA THR A 17 -84.15 22.67 84.29
C THR A 17 -83.02 21.75 83.85
N ARG A 18 -82.23 22.10 82.83
CA ARG A 18 -81.23 21.19 82.25
C ARG A 18 -79.93 21.91 81.89
N LYS A 19 -78.81 21.43 82.45
CA LYS A 19 -77.45 21.83 82.06
C LYS A 19 -76.99 20.94 80.91
N MET A 20 -76.66 21.55 79.77
CA MET A 20 -76.15 20.87 78.58
C MET A 20 -74.63 20.97 78.58
N PHE A 21 -73.97 19.85 78.88
CA PHE A 21 -72.51 19.76 78.82
C PHE A 21 -72.06 19.79 77.35
N GLU A 22 -70.91 20.42 77.08
CA GLU A 22 -70.34 20.54 75.73
C GLU A 22 -71.10 21.38 74.70
N CYS A 23 -72.22 22.02 75.09
CA CYS A 23 -72.84 23.09 74.30
C CYS A 23 -72.08 24.42 74.46
N MET A 24 -71.91 25.17 73.37
CA MET A 24 -71.31 26.52 73.36
C MET A 24 -72.34 27.63 73.20
N ILE A 25 -73.40 27.38 72.43
CA ILE A 25 -74.43 28.37 72.12
C ILE A 25 -75.80 27.71 72.22
N CYS A 26 -76.69 28.31 73.01
CA CYS A 26 -78.09 27.91 73.09
C CYS A 26 -78.91 28.52 71.95
N GLY A 27 -79.77 27.70 71.36
CA GLY A 27 -80.73 28.07 70.33
C GLY A 27 -81.98 28.75 70.88
N PRO A 28 -82.82 29.31 69.99
CA PRO A 28 -84.05 30.00 70.35
C PRO A 28 -85.10 29.06 70.98
N ASN A 29 -85.01 27.75 70.76
CA ASN A 29 -85.93 26.75 71.30
C ASN A 29 -85.47 26.18 72.66
N LEU A 30 -84.57 26.88 73.36
CA LEU A 30 -84.02 26.46 74.65
C LEU A 30 -83.23 25.14 74.58
N ASP A 31 -82.75 24.77 73.39
CA ASP A 31 -81.90 23.63 73.09
C ASP A 31 -80.47 24.07 72.69
N CYS A 32 -79.56 23.13 72.48
CA CYS A 32 -78.23 23.48 71.98
C CYS A 32 -78.26 23.84 70.49
N ALA A 33 -77.54 24.89 70.09
CA ALA A 33 -77.37 25.30 68.70
C ALA A 33 -75.97 25.05 68.14
N VAL A 34 -74.92 25.13 68.97
CA VAL A 34 -73.53 24.91 68.58
C VAL A 34 -72.78 24.15 69.66
N CYS A 35 -72.09 23.08 69.30
CA CYS A 35 -71.30 22.23 70.20
C CYS A 35 -69.82 22.62 70.23
N LYS A 36 -69.11 22.26 71.31
CA LYS A 36 -67.65 22.41 71.40
C LYS A 36 -66.94 21.53 70.36
N PHE A 37 -65.69 21.91 70.08
CA PHE A 37 -64.79 21.14 69.22
C PHE A 37 -64.78 19.65 69.65
N GLY A 38 -64.95 18.76 68.68
CA GLY A 38 -65.04 17.31 68.91
C GLY A 38 -66.42 16.80 69.30
N PHE A 39 -67.47 17.63 69.29
CA PHE A 39 -68.85 17.22 69.57
C PHE A 39 -69.79 17.61 68.44
N LEU A 40 -70.73 16.72 68.10
CA LEU A 40 -71.74 16.92 67.08
C LEU A 40 -73.10 17.26 67.71
N LEU A 41 -73.83 18.19 67.09
CA LEU A 41 -75.21 18.48 67.47
C LEU A 41 -76.14 17.33 67.04
N VAL A 42 -76.81 16.69 67.99
CA VAL A 42 -77.73 15.58 67.79
C VAL A 42 -79.14 15.95 68.24
N SER A 43 -80.16 15.47 67.53
CA SER A 43 -81.56 15.64 67.91
C SER A 43 -82.01 14.51 68.82
N LEU A 44 -82.48 14.84 70.01
CA LEU A 44 -83.09 13.91 70.95
C LEU A 44 -84.60 14.20 71.07
N SER A 45 -85.37 13.27 71.63
CA SER A 45 -86.81 13.44 71.90
C SER A 45 -87.13 14.65 72.80
N ILE A 46 -86.11 15.14 73.53
CA ILE A 46 -86.19 16.25 74.48
C ILE A 46 -85.51 17.54 73.97
N GLY A 47 -85.19 17.63 72.67
CA GLY A 47 -84.49 18.77 72.04
C GLY A 47 -83.10 18.41 71.53
N LYS A 48 -82.36 19.39 71.02
CA LYS A 48 -80.99 19.19 70.51
C LYS A 48 -79.94 19.27 71.61
N ASP A 49 -78.94 18.40 71.54
CA ASP A 49 -77.83 18.30 72.51
C ASP A 49 -76.51 17.91 71.81
N CYS A 50 -75.39 17.91 72.52
CA CYS A 50 -74.08 17.60 71.98
C CYS A 50 -73.64 16.16 72.31
N ALA A 51 -73.24 15.40 71.31
CA ALA A 51 -72.67 14.06 71.46
C ALA A 51 -71.21 14.04 71.02
N ALA A 52 -70.39 13.21 71.67
CA ALA A 52 -68.98 13.05 71.29
C ALA A 52 -68.86 12.64 69.81
N ASN A 53 -67.93 13.28 69.11
CA ASN A 53 -67.59 13.04 67.73
C ASN A 53 -66.12 13.42 67.48
N TYR A 54 -65.24 12.89 68.35
CA TYR A 54 -63.80 13.07 68.28
C TYR A 54 -63.10 11.71 68.31
N CYS A 55 -61.83 11.72 67.96
CA CYS A 55 -60.96 10.59 68.17
C CYS A 55 -59.58 11.03 68.65
N THR A 56 -58.90 10.10 69.31
CA THR A 56 -57.54 10.18 69.84
C THR A 56 -56.78 8.94 69.39
N GLU A 57 -55.50 8.83 69.74
CA GLU A 57 -54.68 7.65 69.42
C GLU A 57 -55.23 6.37 70.09
N ASP A 58 -55.83 6.48 71.28
CA ASP A 58 -56.27 5.32 72.07
C ASP A 58 -57.81 5.11 72.06
N GLU A 59 -58.58 6.13 71.69
CA GLU A 59 -60.04 6.10 71.76
C GLU A 59 -60.70 6.78 70.55
N THR A 60 -61.64 6.07 69.93
CA THR A 60 -62.46 6.58 68.82
C THR A 60 -63.92 6.68 69.24
N GLN A 61 -64.42 7.90 69.43
CA GLN A 61 -65.84 8.19 69.72
C GLN A 61 -66.56 8.86 68.54
N CYS A 62 -66.24 8.45 67.31
CA CYS A 62 -66.93 8.98 66.13
C CYS A 62 -68.40 8.54 66.09
N SER A 63 -69.28 9.46 65.74
CA SER A 63 -70.69 9.18 65.45
C SER A 63 -70.84 8.40 64.13
N ASN A 64 -71.97 7.71 63.95
CA ASN A 64 -72.23 6.96 62.73
C ASN A 64 -72.22 7.88 61.50
N GLY A 65 -71.55 7.46 60.42
CA GLY A 65 -71.34 8.29 59.22
C GLY A 65 -70.12 9.22 59.29
N TYR A 66 -69.30 9.10 60.33
CA TYR A 66 -68.02 9.78 60.49
C TYR A 66 -66.87 8.78 60.63
N TYR A 67 -65.67 9.19 60.25
CA TYR A 67 -64.44 8.40 60.39
C TYR A 67 -63.40 9.20 61.17
N CYS A 68 -62.47 8.50 61.81
CA CYS A 68 -61.33 9.12 62.46
C CYS A 68 -60.20 9.31 61.43
N PRO A 69 -59.79 10.55 61.11
CA PRO A 69 -58.61 10.77 60.29
C PRO A 69 -57.34 10.41 61.08
N GLU A 70 -56.34 9.86 60.40
CA GLU A 70 -55.08 9.44 61.01
C GLU A 70 -54.23 10.68 61.37
N VAL A 71 -54.19 11.07 62.65
CA VAL A 71 -53.40 12.19 63.16
C VAL A 71 -52.90 11.92 64.59
N ARG A 72 -51.83 12.59 65.00
CA ARG A 72 -51.33 12.55 66.38
C ARG A 72 -52.12 13.51 67.28
N GLY A 73 -52.75 13.01 68.34
CA GLY A 73 -53.54 13.79 69.30
C GLY A 73 -55.06 13.74 69.09
N THR A 74 -55.80 14.63 69.76
CA THR A 74 -57.28 14.70 69.67
C THR A 74 -57.72 15.47 68.44
N THR A 75 -58.58 14.86 67.61
CA THR A 75 -59.13 15.47 66.40
C THR A 75 -60.63 15.25 66.28
N GLU A 76 -61.31 16.07 65.47
CA GLU A 76 -62.72 15.85 65.14
C GLU A 76 -62.85 14.71 64.13
N CYS A 77 -63.89 13.91 64.29
CA CYS A 77 -64.23 12.93 63.28
C CYS A 77 -64.78 13.63 62.04
N LEU A 78 -64.30 13.23 60.87
CA LEU A 78 -64.69 13.81 59.59
C LEU A 78 -65.83 13.00 58.98
N LYS A 79 -66.73 13.66 58.26
CA LYS A 79 -67.84 12.99 57.57
C LYS A 79 -67.29 12.08 56.48
N CYS A 80 -67.81 10.87 56.40
CA CYS A 80 -67.38 9.90 55.38
C CYS A 80 -67.69 10.42 53.98
N SER A 81 -66.69 10.49 53.10
CA SER A 81 -66.76 11.12 51.79
C SER A 81 -66.54 10.16 50.61
N GLY A 82 -66.37 8.87 50.88
CA GLY A 82 -66.16 7.86 49.84
C GLY A 82 -64.71 7.75 49.35
N THR A 83 -63.80 8.55 49.88
CA THR A 83 -62.40 8.63 49.41
C THR A 83 -61.38 8.52 50.54
N GLN A 84 -61.84 8.41 51.79
CA GLN A 84 -60.96 8.36 52.93
C GLN A 84 -60.31 6.96 53.09
N PRO A 85 -59.09 6.90 53.66
CA PRO A 85 -58.38 5.63 53.86
C PRO A 85 -58.86 4.87 55.11
N ALA A 86 -59.38 5.58 56.11
CA ALA A 86 -59.81 4.99 57.38
C ALA A 86 -61.29 4.53 57.35
N PRO A 87 -61.64 3.48 58.11
CA PRO A 87 -63.00 2.95 58.13
C PRO A 87 -64.00 3.97 58.71
N CYS A 88 -65.12 4.13 58.01
CA CYS A 88 -66.28 4.87 58.48
C CYS A 88 -66.94 4.14 59.66
N LYS A 89 -67.24 4.84 60.75
CA LYS A 89 -68.01 4.28 61.85
C LYS A 89 -69.46 4.07 61.40
N CYS A 90 -69.91 2.83 61.43
CA CYS A 90 -71.24 2.42 60.99
C CYS A 90 -71.86 1.41 61.95
N PHE A 91 -72.36 1.89 63.09
CA PHE A 91 -72.95 1.06 64.13
C PHE A 91 -71.94 -0.03 64.57
N TYR A 92 -72.28 -1.31 64.38
CA TYR A 92 -71.43 -2.45 64.66
C TYR A 92 -70.69 -2.99 63.41
N MET A 93 -70.90 -2.39 62.24
CA MET A 93 -70.27 -2.81 60.99
C MET A 93 -68.82 -2.32 60.91
N GLN A 94 -67.96 -3.15 60.35
CA GLN A 94 -66.54 -2.89 60.13
C GLN A 94 -66.24 -2.68 58.64
N ASN A 95 -65.12 -2.03 58.34
CA ASN A 95 -64.59 -1.87 56.98
C ASN A 95 -65.53 -1.12 56.00
N CYS A 96 -66.42 -0.27 56.51
CA CYS A 96 -67.28 0.56 55.67
C CYS A 96 -66.50 1.78 55.13
N LEU A 97 -66.69 2.10 53.85
CA LEU A 97 -66.25 3.36 53.25
C LEU A 97 -67.33 4.44 53.38
N THR A 98 -68.60 4.09 53.30
CA THR A 98 -69.71 5.03 53.58
C THR A 98 -70.81 4.30 54.35
N CYS A 99 -71.70 5.08 54.96
CA CYS A 99 -72.77 4.56 55.81
C CYS A 99 -74.15 4.91 55.27
N ASN A 100 -75.06 3.95 55.27
CA ASN A 100 -76.48 4.23 55.15
C ASN A 100 -77.09 4.26 56.55
N LEU A 101 -77.44 5.46 57.01
CA LEU A 101 -77.95 5.67 58.37
C LEU A 101 -79.38 5.13 58.55
N ASP A 102 -80.18 5.06 57.48
CA ASP A 102 -81.55 4.58 57.52
C ASP A 102 -81.61 3.05 57.62
N SER A 103 -80.83 2.36 56.79
CA SER A 103 -80.75 0.89 56.80
C SER A 103 -79.78 0.33 57.84
N LYS A 104 -79.04 1.20 58.54
CA LYS A 104 -78.04 0.85 59.57
C LYS A 104 -76.96 -0.13 59.07
N MET A 105 -76.55 0.03 57.82
CA MET A 105 -75.58 -0.84 57.13
C MET A 105 -74.48 -0.01 56.45
N CYS A 106 -73.35 -0.66 56.09
CA CYS A 106 -72.40 -0.02 55.18
C CYS A 106 -73.10 0.26 53.84
N ASP A 107 -72.87 1.45 53.28
CA ASP A 107 -73.38 1.79 51.94
C ASP A 107 -72.37 1.34 50.88
N LEU A 108 -71.10 1.74 51.02
CA LEU A 108 -69.94 1.22 50.27
C LEU A 108 -68.93 0.60 51.24
N CYS A 109 -68.20 -0.42 50.77
CA CYS A 109 -67.08 -1.03 51.51
C CYS A 109 -65.76 -0.34 51.17
N LEU A 110 -64.78 -0.39 52.10
CA LEU A 110 -63.41 0.03 51.80
C LEU A 110 -62.83 -0.78 50.62
N PRO A 111 -61.89 -0.22 49.83
CA PRO A 111 -61.15 -0.97 48.82
C PRO A 111 -60.59 -2.28 49.41
N GLY A 112 -60.73 -3.39 48.67
CA GLY A 112 -60.39 -4.74 49.15
C GLY A 112 -61.49 -5.45 49.93
N PHE A 113 -62.68 -4.86 50.11
CA PHE A 113 -63.83 -5.48 50.78
C PHE A 113 -65.08 -5.49 49.90
N VAL A 114 -65.96 -6.47 50.10
CA VAL A 114 -67.24 -6.63 49.40
C VAL A 114 -68.34 -7.02 50.37
N LYS A 115 -69.59 -6.65 50.06
CA LYS A 115 -70.75 -7.06 50.85
C LYS A 115 -70.99 -8.57 50.71
N ASN A 116 -71.03 -9.29 51.82
CA ASN A 116 -71.51 -10.67 51.86
C ASN A 116 -73.06 -10.71 51.78
N ARG A 117 -73.65 -11.91 51.88
CA ARG A 117 -75.12 -12.10 51.87
C ARG A 117 -75.84 -11.43 53.05
N GLU A 118 -75.11 -11.10 54.11
CA GLU A 118 -75.59 -10.43 55.31
C GLU A 118 -75.33 -8.90 55.27
N ASN A 119 -74.93 -8.37 54.11
CA ASN A 119 -74.55 -6.97 53.89
C ASN A 119 -73.37 -6.46 54.74
N GLN A 120 -72.53 -7.35 55.25
CA GLN A 120 -71.29 -7.01 55.94
C GLN A 120 -70.14 -6.91 54.94
N CYS A 121 -69.26 -5.91 55.11
CA CYS A 121 -68.06 -5.77 54.31
C CYS A 121 -66.99 -6.79 54.75
N VAL A 122 -66.88 -7.88 54.01
CA VAL A 122 -65.87 -8.94 54.21
C VAL A 122 -64.73 -8.75 53.22
N ALA A 123 -63.53 -9.24 53.58
CA ALA A 123 -62.38 -9.15 52.69
C ALA A 123 -62.67 -9.84 51.36
N LYS A 124 -62.40 -9.16 50.25
CA LYS A 124 -62.37 -9.77 48.93
C LYS A 124 -61.22 -10.76 48.88
N THR A 125 -61.44 -11.90 48.23
CA THR A 125 -60.37 -12.83 47.86
C THR A 125 -59.70 -12.36 46.57
N ASN A 126 -58.44 -12.74 46.36
CA ASN A 126 -57.70 -12.47 45.13
C ASN A 126 -57.55 -10.96 44.82
N VAL A 127 -57.07 -10.19 45.79
CA VAL A 127 -56.84 -8.74 45.67
C VAL A 127 -55.40 -8.36 46.03
N CYS A 128 -54.94 -7.23 45.51
CA CYS A 128 -53.65 -6.63 45.85
C CYS A 128 -53.51 -6.42 47.37
N SER A 129 -52.35 -6.80 47.92
CA SER A 129 -52.05 -6.61 49.34
C SER A 129 -51.95 -5.12 49.72
N PRO A 130 -51.98 -4.78 51.03
CA PRO A 130 -51.67 -3.43 51.50
C PRO A 130 -50.31 -2.90 51.03
N GLN A 131 -49.34 -3.80 50.83
CA GLN A 131 -47.99 -3.51 50.34
C GLN A 131 -47.92 -3.40 48.80
N GLN A 132 -49.05 -3.50 48.10
CA GLN A 132 -49.14 -3.46 46.63
C GLN A 132 -48.36 -4.60 45.95
N ASN A 133 -48.31 -5.76 46.60
CA ASN A 133 -47.72 -6.98 46.07
C ASN A 133 -48.79 -8.08 45.91
N SER A 134 -48.36 -9.26 45.46
CA SER A 134 -49.25 -10.37 45.10
C SER A 134 -49.50 -11.37 46.22
N ASP A 135 -49.12 -11.07 47.47
CA ASP A 135 -49.26 -12.00 48.61
C ASP A 135 -50.71 -12.48 48.83
N ASN A 136 -51.68 -11.58 48.59
CA ASN A 136 -53.11 -11.85 48.76
C ASN A 136 -53.81 -12.27 47.45
N CYS A 137 -53.06 -12.40 46.36
CA CYS A 137 -53.58 -12.92 45.10
C CYS A 137 -53.68 -14.45 45.15
N ASP A 138 -54.61 -15.04 44.39
CA ASP A 138 -54.66 -16.48 44.19
C ASP A 138 -53.43 -16.96 43.40
N SER A 139 -53.14 -18.26 43.46
CA SER A 139 -52.06 -18.86 42.65
C SER A 139 -52.32 -18.64 41.15
N GLY A 140 -51.32 -18.14 40.44
CA GLY A 140 -51.40 -17.73 39.04
C GLY A 140 -51.91 -16.30 38.82
N PHE A 141 -52.00 -15.48 39.87
CA PHE A 141 -52.39 -14.07 39.78
C PHE A 141 -51.31 -13.10 40.30
N VAL A 142 -51.36 -11.87 39.80
CA VAL A 142 -50.41 -10.77 40.03
C VAL A 142 -51.16 -9.48 40.40
N CYS A 143 -50.62 -8.73 41.35
CA CYS A 143 -51.06 -7.38 41.65
C CYS A 143 -50.43 -6.37 40.68
N LEU A 144 -51.28 -5.65 39.93
CA LEU A 144 -50.87 -4.57 39.02
C LEU A 144 -51.46 -3.20 39.40
N GLY A 145 -52.27 -3.15 40.47
CA GLY A 145 -53.03 -1.99 40.90
C GLY A 145 -52.64 -1.51 42.29
N LYS A 146 -53.54 -0.75 42.92
CA LYS A 146 -53.42 -0.30 44.30
C LYS A 146 -53.92 -1.38 45.26
N ALA A 147 -53.62 -1.22 46.54
CA ALA A 147 -54.12 -2.09 47.60
C ALA A 147 -55.65 -2.26 47.50
N GLY A 148 -56.11 -3.52 47.51
CA GLY A 148 -57.53 -3.86 47.41
C GLY A 148 -58.12 -3.94 45.99
N ASP A 149 -57.34 -3.65 44.94
CA ASP A 149 -57.73 -3.90 43.54
C ASP A 149 -57.71 -5.41 43.23
N ASP A 150 -58.59 -5.87 42.33
CA ASP A 150 -58.65 -7.27 41.91
C ASP A 150 -57.35 -7.67 41.18
N CYS A 151 -56.74 -8.79 41.59
CA CYS A 151 -55.54 -9.29 40.94
C CYS A 151 -55.82 -9.72 39.49
N LYS A 152 -54.79 -9.66 38.65
CA LYS A 152 -54.85 -10.06 37.25
C LYS A 152 -54.13 -11.38 37.03
N ASN A 153 -54.49 -12.10 35.98
CA ASN A 153 -53.76 -13.33 35.62
C ASN A 153 -52.30 -12.99 35.30
N CYS A 154 -51.36 -13.82 35.75
CA CYS A 154 -49.93 -13.58 35.55
C CYS A 154 -49.51 -13.51 34.08
N GLN A 155 -50.28 -14.03 33.13
CA GLN A 155 -50.01 -13.84 31.69
C GLN A 155 -49.99 -12.36 31.26
N TYR A 156 -50.57 -11.46 32.06
CA TYR A 156 -50.61 -10.02 31.83
C TYR A 156 -49.62 -9.24 32.70
N LEU A 157 -48.70 -9.92 33.41
CA LEU A 157 -47.72 -9.23 34.22
C LEU A 157 -46.85 -8.30 33.36
N THR A 158 -46.43 -7.19 33.97
CA THR A 158 -45.37 -6.33 33.44
C THR A 158 -44.04 -6.74 34.05
N ILE A 159 -42.94 -6.49 33.35
CA ILE A 159 -41.59 -6.86 33.80
C ILE A 159 -41.35 -6.29 35.21
N ASP A 160 -40.62 -7.03 36.03
CA ASP A 160 -40.27 -6.76 37.44
C ASP A 160 -41.46 -6.81 38.41
N LYS A 161 -42.55 -7.48 38.02
CA LYS A 161 -43.68 -7.84 38.91
C LYS A 161 -43.63 -9.29 39.34
N GLN A 162 -44.11 -9.54 40.56
CA GLN A 162 -44.12 -10.86 41.18
C GLN A 162 -45.47 -11.53 41.04
N CYS A 163 -45.50 -12.71 40.41
CA CYS A 163 -46.67 -13.57 40.35
C CYS A 163 -46.74 -14.44 41.62
N ASN A 164 -47.93 -14.66 42.19
CA ASN A 164 -48.09 -15.63 43.26
C ASN A 164 -48.18 -17.05 42.68
N CYS A 165 -47.21 -17.91 43.00
CA CYS A 165 -47.19 -19.33 42.64
C CYS A 165 -47.29 -20.18 43.92
N ASP A 166 -48.50 -20.56 44.33
CA ASP A 166 -48.79 -21.34 45.54
C ASP A 166 -48.13 -20.80 46.82
N GLY A 167 -48.18 -19.48 47.01
CA GLY A 167 -47.59 -18.77 48.14
C GLY A 167 -46.13 -18.40 47.96
N ASN A 168 -45.50 -18.76 46.83
CA ASN A 168 -44.17 -18.30 46.45
C ASN A 168 -44.27 -17.15 45.45
N LEU A 169 -43.76 -15.98 45.82
CA LEU A 169 -43.73 -14.82 44.92
C LEU A 169 -42.56 -14.93 43.95
N ILE A 170 -42.85 -15.17 42.67
CA ILE A 170 -41.82 -15.31 41.62
C ILE A 170 -41.90 -14.12 40.66
N GLU A 171 -40.80 -13.38 40.57
CA GLU A 171 -40.66 -12.27 39.65
C GLU A 171 -40.67 -12.74 38.19
N ASN A 172 -41.32 -11.97 37.32
CA ASN A 172 -41.34 -12.22 35.87
C ASN A 172 -41.91 -13.61 35.49
N CYS A 173 -42.81 -14.20 36.28
CA CYS A 173 -43.40 -15.50 35.95
C CYS A 173 -44.78 -15.40 35.30
N LEU A 174 -44.89 -15.71 33.99
CA LEU A 174 -46.17 -15.65 33.25
C LEU A 174 -47.11 -16.80 33.61
N LYS A 175 -46.57 -17.94 34.05
CA LYS A 175 -47.36 -19.14 34.36
C LYS A 175 -46.69 -19.98 35.43
N CYS A 176 -47.41 -20.26 36.51
CA CYS A 176 -46.96 -21.12 37.59
C CYS A 176 -47.15 -22.62 37.29
N ASN A 177 -46.36 -23.45 37.97
CA ASN A 177 -46.52 -24.88 38.14
C ASN A 177 -46.22 -25.24 39.60
N GLY A 178 -47.25 -25.22 40.44
CA GLY A 178 -47.08 -25.29 41.89
C GLY A 178 -46.34 -24.04 42.41
N LYS A 179 -45.29 -24.27 43.20
CA LYS A 179 -44.41 -23.22 43.76
C LYS A 179 -43.32 -22.71 42.81
N LEU A 180 -43.29 -23.17 41.57
CA LEU A 180 -42.26 -22.85 40.57
C LEU A 180 -42.88 -22.17 39.36
N CYS A 181 -42.07 -21.42 38.63
CA CYS A 181 -42.46 -20.90 37.32
C CYS A 181 -42.33 -21.97 36.23
N ARG A 182 -43.20 -21.87 35.23
CA ARG A 182 -43.20 -22.72 34.02
C ARG A 182 -42.96 -21.93 32.74
N GLN A 183 -43.26 -20.64 32.72
CA GLN A 183 -43.12 -19.80 31.53
C GLN A 183 -42.70 -18.39 31.91
N CYS A 184 -41.65 -17.90 31.25
CA CYS A 184 -41.09 -16.56 31.43
C CYS A 184 -41.45 -15.65 30.24
N PRO A 185 -41.45 -14.33 30.42
CA PRO A 185 -41.58 -13.38 29.32
C PRO A 185 -40.33 -13.41 28.42
N ILE A 186 -40.45 -12.83 27.23
CA ILE A 186 -39.34 -12.71 26.28
C ILE A 186 -38.19 -11.95 26.95
N GLY A 187 -36.95 -12.44 26.75
CA GLY A 187 -35.75 -11.88 27.37
C GLY A 187 -35.42 -12.47 28.76
N PHE A 188 -36.16 -13.49 29.21
CA PHE A 188 -35.89 -14.24 30.42
C PHE A 188 -35.84 -15.74 30.10
N LEU A 189 -34.98 -16.47 30.81
CA LEU A 189 -34.84 -17.92 30.68
C LEU A 189 -35.33 -18.59 31.96
N LEU A 190 -36.05 -19.72 31.80
CA LEU A 190 -36.49 -20.54 32.92
C LEU A 190 -35.31 -21.38 33.42
N VAL A 191 -34.81 -21.07 34.62
CA VAL A 191 -33.71 -21.78 35.28
C VAL A 191 -34.18 -22.23 36.66
N SER A 192 -34.22 -23.53 36.91
CA SER A 192 -34.64 -24.12 38.20
C SER A 192 -36.00 -23.64 38.72
N GLY A 193 -36.92 -23.27 37.82
CA GLY A 193 -38.25 -22.77 38.18
C GLY A 193 -38.32 -21.26 38.44
N GLU A 194 -37.26 -20.51 38.18
CA GLU A 194 -37.22 -19.06 38.25
C GLU A 194 -36.94 -18.44 36.87
N CYS A 195 -37.38 -17.20 36.67
CA CYS A 195 -37.15 -16.47 35.42
C CYS A 195 -35.94 -15.54 35.56
N ILE A 196 -34.81 -15.96 35.00
CA ILE A 196 -33.55 -15.19 35.06
C ILE A 196 -33.40 -14.35 33.79
N PRO A 197 -33.01 -13.06 33.89
CA PRO A 197 -32.75 -12.23 32.71
C PRO A 197 -31.72 -12.86 31.75
N ASN A 198 -32.03 -12.86 30.45
CA ASN A 198 -31.16 -13.35 29.39
C ASN A 198 -31.34 -12.50 28.12
N ARG A 199 -30.80 -11.28 28.17
CA ARG A 199 -31.02 -10.21 27.17
C ARG A 199 -29.73 -9.41 26.95
N CYS A 200 -29.57 -8.86 25.75
CA CYS A 200 -28.36 -8.18 25.28
C CYS A 200 -27.89 -6.94 26.09
N GLY A 201 -28.73 -6.38 26.95
CA GLY A 201 -28.50 -5.11 27.66
C GLY A 201 -28.67 -3.87 26.76
N GLU A 202 -28.29 -2.69 27.27
CA GLU A 202 -28.39 -1.42 26.53
C GLU A 202 -27.32 -1.30 25.43
N THR A 203 -26.10 -1.76 25.72
CA THR A 203 -25.06 -1.98 24.72
C THR A 203 -25.16 -3.41 24.21
N ILE A 204 -25.34 -3.61 22.89
CA ILE A 204 -25.42 -4.92 22.23
C ILE A 204 -24.16 -5.73 22.58
N SER A 205 -24.25 -6.57 23.60
CA SER A 205 -23.12 -7.31 24.15
C SER A 205 -23.56 -8.66 24.67
N THR A 206 -22.84 -9.71 24.26
CA THR A 206 -23.03 -11.07 24.78
C THR A 206 -22.72 -11.19 26.28
N GLN A 207 -22.04 -10.20 26.88
CA GLN A 207 -21.68 -10.26 28.31
C GLN A 207 -22.89 -10.26 29.25
N ASN A 208 -24.04 -9.75 28.81
CA ASN A 208 -25.30 -9.74 29.58
C ASN A 208 -26.14 -11.01 29.39
N CYS A 209 -25.70 -11.92 28.51
CA CYS A 209 -26.37 -13.20 28.29
C CYS A 209 -25.94 -14.23 29.32
N LEU A 210 -26.79 -15.23 29.54
CA LEU A 210 -26.41 -16.43 30.29
C LEU A 210 -25.39 -17.26 29.49
N SER A 211 -24.67 -18.14 30.20
CA SER A 211 -23.72 -19.05 29.55
C SER A 211 -24.42 -19.90 28.49
N ASP A 212 -23.75 -20.16 27.37
CA ASP A 212 -24.29 -20.84 26.18
C ASP A 212 -25.30 -20.02 25.34
N TYR A 213 -25.35 -18.70 25.57
CA TYR A 213 -26.13 -17.76 24.77
C TYR A 213 -25.26 -16.62 24.22
N TYR A 214 -25.72 -16.01 23.12
CA TYR A 214 -25.10 -14.86 22.48
C TYR A 214 -26.10 -13.75 22.20
N CYS A 215 -25.58 -12.54 22.04
CA CYS A 215 -26.38 -11.39 21.63
C CYS A 215 -26.37 -11.23 20.09
N PRO A 216 -27.52 -11.29 19.39
CA PRO A 216 -27.57 -11.15 17.94
C PRO A 216 -27.24 -9.71 17.49
N LYS A 217 -26.45 -9.57 16.42
CA LYS A 217 -26.01 -8.26 15.88
C LYS A 217 -27.15 -7.43 15.28
N GLU A 218 -28.23 -8.08 14.82
CA GLU A 218 -29.43 -7.41 14.28
C GLU A 218 -30.40 -6.93 15.36
N SER A 219 -30.00 -7.00 16.64
CA SER A 219 -30.80 -6.51 17.75
C SER A 219 -30.95 -4.99 17.68
N THR A 220 -32.07 -4.53 17.12
CA THR A 220 -32.43 -3.10 17.00
C THR A 220 -33.18 -2.55 18.21
N GLN A 221 -33.50 -3.41 19.18
CA GLN A 221 -34.25 -3.04 20.38
C GLN A 221 -33.38 -3.14 21.63
N ILE A 222 -33.48 -2.13 22.50
CA ILE A 222 -32.99 -2.19 23.87
C ILE A 222 -33.62 -3.44 24.50
N ALA A 223 -32.80 -4.37 25.01
CA ALA A 223 -33.23 -5.64 25.61
C ALA A 223 -33.67 -6.79 24.66
N SER A 224 -33.16 -6.87 23.43
CA SER A 224 -33.34 -8.08 22.59
C SER A 224 -32.94 -9.38 23.33
N PRO A 225 -33.69 -10.48 23.14
CA PRO A 225 -33.41 -11.75 23.80
C PRO A 225 -32.09 -12.34 23.29
N CYS A 226 -31.31 -12.92 24.20
CA CYS A 226 -30.14 -13.70 23.79
C CYS A 226 -30.58 -15.01 23.15
N LEU A 227 -29.86 -15.43 22.11
CA LEU A 227 -30.11 -16.67 21.39
C LEU A 227 -29.11 -17.74 21.79
N LYS A 228 -29.52 -19.00 21.74
CA LYS A 228 -28.65 -20.12 22.08
C LYS A 228 -27.51 -20.23 21.07
N CYS A 229 -26.30 -20.50 21.54
CA CYS A 229 -25.13 -20.63 20.68
C CYS A 229 -25.19 -21.90 19.82
N ASP A 230 -24.77 -21.75 18.57
CA ASP A 230 -24.64 -22.82 17.58
C ASP A 230 -23.58 -22.44 16.53
N THR A 231 -23.99 -21.83 15.41
CA THR A 231 -23.12 -21.54 14.26
C THR A 231 -23.06 -20.05 13.91
N GLN A 232 -23.43 -19.19 14.86
CA GLN A 232 -23.46 -17.75 14.68
C GLN A 232 -22.07 -17.14 14.45
N GLN A 233 -22.04 -15.89 14.00
CA GLN A 233 -20.82 -15.10 13.82
C GLN A 233 -20.44 -14.29 15.07
N GLN A 234 -21.34 -14.16 16.05
CA GLN A 234 -21.12 -13.41 17.29
C GLN A 234 -20.58 -14.32 18.39
N GLU A 235 -19.69 -13.78 19.22
CA GLU A 235 -19.12 -14.54 20.34
C GLU A 235 -20.20 -15.05 21.27
N CYS A 236 -20.06 -16.32 21.67
CA CYS A 236 -20.89 -16.98 22.66
C CYS A 236 -20.41 -16.65 24.08
N LYS A 237 -21.33 -16.50 25.05
CA LYS A 237 -20.97 -16.33 26.45
C LYS A 237 -20.55 -17.68 27.03
N CYS A 238 -19.25 -17.92 27.15
CA CYS A 238 -18.70 -19.13 27.77
C CYS A 238 -17.88 -18.76 29.00
N GLY A 239 -18.57 -18.19 30.02
CA GLY A 239 -17.92 -17.58 31.17
C GLY A 239 -17.16 -16.30 30.78
N ASN A 240 -15.86 -16.22 31.09
CA ASN A 240 -15.03 -15.05 30.71
C ASN A 240 -14.20 -15.26 29.43
N LEU A 241 -14.43 -16.36 28.70
CA LEU A 241 -13.68 -16.68 27.50
C LEU A 241 -14.12 -15.85 26.29
N GLN A 242 -13.16 -15.58 25.42
CA GLN A 242 -13.34 -14.88 24.15
C GLN A 242 -13.15 -15.84 22.97
N HIS A 243 -13.65 -15.43 21.79
CA HIS A 243 -13.45 -16.14 20.52
C HIS A 243 -14.08 -17.53 20.43
N CYS A 244 -15.07 -17.80 21.27
CA CYS A 244 -15.80 -19.06 21.28
C CYS A 244 -17.09 -18.97 20.46
N GLN A 245 -17.24 -19.90 19.53
CA GLN A 245 -18.47 -20.05 18.76
C GLN A 245 -19.51 -20.84 19.58
N THR A 246 -19.09 -21.85 20.35
CA THR A 246 -19.96 -22.59 21.27
C THR A 246 -19.22 -22.93 22.57
N CYS A 247 -19.98 -23.08 23.67
CA CYS A 247 -19.41 -23.42 24.97
C CYS A 247 -19.17 -24.92 25.12
N GLY A 248 -18.16 -25.26 25.92
CA GLY A 248 -17.88 -26.63 26.32
C GLY A 248 -18.85 -27.12 27.40
N SER A 249 -18.75 -28.40 27.74
CA SER A 249 -19.55 -29.03 28.78
C SER A 249 -19.16 -28.60 30.20
N ALA A 250 -17.96 -28.05 30.38
CA ALA A 250 -17.48 -27.49 31.64
C ALA A 250 -17.56 -25.94 31.61
N VAL A 251 -17.73 -25.33 32.78
CA VAL A 251 -17.68 -23.88 32.95
C VAL A 251 -16.31 -23.36 32.48
N ASP A 252 -16.28 -22.17 31.88
CA ASP A 252 -15.07 -21.55 31.32
C ASP A 252 -14.31 -22.46 30.34
N THR A 253 -15.04 -23.16 29.46
CA THR A 253 -14.43 -23.91 28.34
C THR A 253 -15.17 -23.67 27.04
N CYS A 254 -14.50 -23.89 25.91
CA CYS A 254 -15.09 -23.74 24.58
C CYS A 254 -15.14 -25.08 23.85
N SER A 255 -16.28 -25.35 23.21
CA SER A 255 -16.45 -26.55 22.40
C SER A 255 -15.92 -26.31 20.99
N LYS A 256 -16.28 -25.16 20.39
CA LYS A 256 -15.85 -24.75 19.06
C LYS A 256 -15.36 -23.30 19.08
N CYS A 257 -14.26 -23.04 18.37
CA CYS A 257 -13.66 -21.71 18.21
C CYS A 257 -14.07 -21.07 16.88
N PHE A 258 -13.99 -19.74 16.80
CA PHE A 258 -14.13 -19.06 15.51
C PHE A 258 -13.04 -19.46 14.52
N TYR A 259 -13.32 -19.21 13.24
CA TYR A 259 -12.32 -19.35 12.20
C TYR A 259 -11.08 -18.50 12.53
N GLY A 260 -9.89 -19.03 12.23
CA GLY A 260 -8.61 -18.46 12.67
C GLY A 260 -8.18 -18.83 14.11
N TYR A 261 -9.04 -19.47 14.90
CA TYR A 261 -8.72 -19.93 16.26
C TYR A 261 -8.80 -21.45 16.37
N GLU A 262 -8.00 -22.01 17.27
CA GLU A 262 -8.02 -23.42 17.62
C GLU A 262 -8.12 -23.62 19.13
N LYS A 263 -8.66 -24.76 19.53
CA LYS A 263 -8.83 -25.09 20.94
C LYS A 263 -7.52 -25.59 21.53
N SER A 264 -7.06 -24.91 22.57
CA SER A 264 -5.90 -25.33 23.36
C SER A 264 -6.16 -26.69 24.03
N PRO A 265 -5.30 -27.71 23.84
CA PRO A 265 -5.50 -29.02 24.45
C PRO A 265 -5.51 -28.99 25.99
N SER A 266 -4.73 -28.10 26.60
CA SER A 266 -4.54 -28.02 28.05
C SER A 266 -5.63 -27.21 28.77
N THR A 267 -6.09 -26.11 28.17
CA THR A 267 -7.05 -25.19 28.82
C THR A 267 -8.46 -25.29 28.23
N GLN A 268 -8.62 -25.90 27.05
CA GLN A 268 -9.87 -25.88 26.29
C GLN A 268 -10.34 -24.45 25.90
N HIS A 269 -9.43 -23.46 25.95
CA HIS A 269 -9.68 -22.09 25.49
C HIS A 269 -9.35 -21.95 24.00
N CYS A 270 -9.99 -21.00 23.33
CA CYS A 270 -9.67 -20.66 21.95
C CYS A 270 -8.42 -19.77 21.89
N GLN A 271 -7.39 -20.25 21.20
CA GLN A 271 -6.14 -19.54 20.95
C GLN A 271 -5.98 -19.30 19.46
N LEU A 272 -5.33 -18.19 19.11
CA LEU A 272 -5.11 -17.86 17.71
C LEU A 272 -4.25 -18.95 17.06
N LYS A 273 -4.67 -19.47 15.90
CA LYS A 273 -3.85 -20.42 15.14
C LYS A 273 -2.54 -19.76 14.75
N THR A 274 -1.52 -20.58 14.57
CA THR A 274 -0.23 -20.13 14.05
C THR A 274 -0.17 -20.32 12.53
N ASN A 275 0.67 -19.53 11.86
CA ASN A 275 0.87 -19.60 10.41
C ASN A 275 -0.43 -19.40 9.59
N ILE A 276 -1.21 -18.40 9.99
CA ILE A 276 -2.43 -17.97 9.29
C ILE A 276 -2.36 -16.48 8.92
N CYS A 277 -3.22 -16.09 7.98
CA CYS A 277 -3.49 -14.70 7.65
C CYS A 277 -3.99 -13.91 8.87
N ASP A 278 -3.46 -12.69 9.06
CA ASP A 278 -3.87 -11.78 10.15
C ASP A 278 -5.15 -10.98 9.84
N TYR A 279 -5.62 -10.17 10.80
CA TYR A 279 -6.87 -9.40 10.69
C TYR A 279 -6.87 -8.34 9.59
N ALA A 280 -5.69 -7.89 9.17
CA ALA A 280 -5.51 -6.95 8.07
C ALA A 280 -5.28 -7.67 6.73
N ASN A 281 -5.52 -8.99 6.68
CA ASN A 281 -5.10 -9.88 5.60
C ASN A 281 -3.59 -9.77 5.32
N GLY A 282 -2.83 -9.54 6.39
CA GLY A 282 -1.38 -9.38 6.38
C GLY A 282 -0.67 -10.67 6.79
N SER A 283 0.63 -10.68 6.51
CA SER A 283 1.50 -11.85 6.74
C SER A 283 2.16 -11.87 8.12
N THR A 284 1.78 -10.98 9.03
CA THR A 284 2.52 -10.75 10.30
C THR A 284 2.57 -11.98 11.19
N ILE A 285 1.53 -12.82 11.12
CA ILE A 285 1.33 -14.04 11.93
C ILE A 285 1.78 -15.30 11.17
N CYS A 286 2.10 -15.17 9.88
CA CYS A 286 2.70 -16.24 9.10
C CYS A 286 4.06 -16.63 9.67
N PHE A 287 4.45 -17.89 9.50
CA PHE A 287 5.84 -18.29 9.77
C PHE A 287 6.79 -17.59 8.80
N SER A 288 8.06 -17.48 9.20
CA SER A 288 9.10 -16.94 8.34
C SER A 288 9.18 -17.74 7.03
N GLY A 289 9.20 -17.06 5.88
CA GLY A 289 9.14 -17.67 4.56
C GLY A 289 7.73 -17.89 4.01
N ASN A 290 6.68 -17.47 4.73
CA ASN A 290 5.30 -17.55 4.28
C ASN A 290 4.63 -16.16 4.19
N TYR A 291 3.57 -16.07 3.38
CA TYR A 291 2.74 -14.88 3.22
C TYR A 291 1.24 -15.21 3.27
N CYS A 292 0.45 -14.18 3.59
CA CYS A 292 -1.01 -14.24 3.53
C CYS A 292 -1.50 -13.97 2.11
N LYS A 293 -2.19 -14.95 1.53
CA LYS A 293 -2.79 -14.84 0.19
C LYS A 293 -4.25 -14.38 0.25
N ASP A 294 -4.98 -14.88 1.24
CA ASP A 294 -6.44 -14.83 1.30
C ASP A 294 -6.90 -14.04 2.55
N SER A 295 -7.93 -14.51 3.26
CA SER A 295 -8.56 -13.79 4.37
C SER A 295 -8.06 -14.27 5.73
N PHE A 296 -8.33 -13.48 6.77
CA PHE A 296 -8.05 -13.86 8.16
C PHE A 296 -8.39 -15.33 8.47
N GLY A 297 -7.43 -16.04 9.07
CA GLY A 297 -7.61 -17.44 9.47
C GLY A 297 -7.27 -18.48 8.40
N ASP A 298 -7.10 -18.07 7.14
CA ASP A 298 -6.61 -18.95 6.08
C ASP A 298 -5.13 -19.29 6.30
N PRO A 299 -4.70 -20.53 5.95
CA PRO A 299 -3.31 -20.94 6.10
C PRO A 299 -2.39 -20.10 5.22
N CYS A 300 -1.28 -19.64 5.78
CA CYS A 300 -0.27 -18.94 5.00
C CYS A 300 0.39 -19.88 3.98
N VAL A 301 0.81 -19.30 2.88
CA VAL A 301 1.45 -20.01 1.75
C VAL A 301 2.91 -19.58 1.61
N SER A 302 3.73 -20.45 1.01
CA SER A 302 5.15 -20.17 0.77
C SER A 302 5.37 -18.90 -0.06
N CYS A 303 6.31 -18.05 0.35
CA CYS A 303 6.71 -16.84 -0.38
C CYS A 303 7.28 -17.11 -1.77
N THR A 304 7.68 -18.33 -2.08
CA THR A 304 8.09 -18.73 -3.44
C THR A 304 6.96 -18.56 -4.46
N ASN A 305 5.70 -18.55 -4.03
CA ASN A 305 4.51 -18.40 -4.87
C ASN A 305 3.91 -16.98 -4.79
N LEU A 306 4.69 -16.00 -4.35
CA LEU A 306 4.24 -14.63 -4.18
C LEU A 306 4.08 -13.95 -5.56
N THR A 307 3.03 -13.15 -5.71
CA THR A 307 2.76 -12.30 -6.88
C THR A 307 2.88 -10.82 -6.54
N GLU A 308 2.90 -9.98 -7.56
CA GLU A 308 3.13 -8.56 -7.40
C GLU A 308 2.18 -7.90 -6.39
N GLY A 309 2.73 -7.15 -5.42
CA GLY A 309 2.01 -6.37 -4.41
C GLY A 309 1.86 -7.08 -3.07
N GLN A 310 2.25 -8.36 -2.99
CA GLN A 310 2.16 -9.17 -1.78
C GLN A 310 3.43 -9.03 -0.91
N LYS A 311 3.28 -9.38 0.38
CA LYS A 311 4.34 -9.19 1.39
C LYS A 311 4.67 -10.50 2.09
N CYS A 312 5.93 -10.91 2.09
CA CYS A 312 6.41 -12.10 2.78
C CYS A 312 6.83 -11.77 4.22
N ASN A 313 6.56 -12.67 5.18
CA ASN A 313 7.12 -12.55 6.52
C ASN A 313 8.54 -13.15 6.57
N CYS A 314 9.54 -12.34 6.92
CA CYS A 314 10.92 -12.76 7.15
C CYS A 314 11.35 -12.39 8.57
N GLY A 315 11.34 -13.35 9.48
CA GLY A 315 11.76 -13.13 10.88
C GLY A 315 10.85 -12.20 11.70
N GLY A 316 9.56 -12.13 11.37
CA GLY A 316 8.59 -11.24 12.04
C GLY A 316 8.47 -9.85 11.41
N LYS A 317 9.22 -9.57 10.33
CA LYS A 317 9.06 -8.36 9.52
C LYS A 317 8.49 -8.72 8.15
N VAL A 318 7.55 -7.90 7.66
CA VAL A 318 6.90 -8.11 6.37
C VAL A 318 7.59 -7.32 5.25
N PHE A 319 8.07 -8.01 4.21
CA PHE A 319 8.78 -7.43 3.07
C PHE A 319 7.98 -7.59 1.78
N LEU A 320 7.77 -6.48 1.06
CA LEU A 320 7.11 -6.48 -0.24
C LEU A 320 7.97 -7.22 -1.28
N GLN A 321 7.35 -8.00 -2.16
CA GLN A 321 8.00 -8.70 -3.29
C GLN A 321 9.17 -9.64 -2.91
N CYS A 322 9.22 -10.13 -1.68
CA CYS A 322 10.29 -11.02 -1.26
C CYS A 322 9.91 -12.49 -1.48
N LEU A 323 10.68 -13.22 -2.30
CA LEU A 323 10.46 -14.64 -2.60
C LEU A 323 11.14 -15.57 -1.59
N GLU A 324 12.30 -15.19 -1.07
CA GLU A 324 13.08 -15.99 -0.11
C GLU A 324 13.59 -15.10 1.01
N CYS A 325 13.46 -15.56 2.25
CA CYS A 325 13.88 -14.83 3.43
C CYS A 325 15.27 -15.25 3.90
N SER A 326 16.03 -14.29 4.41
CA SER A 326 17.09 -14.52 5.41
C SER A 326 16.51 -14.37 6.82
N THR A 327 17.35 -14.34 7.85
CA THR A 327 16.92 -14.33 9.26
C THR A 327 15.94 -13.20 9.59
N ASN A 328 16.16 -11.98 9.07
CA ASN A 328 15.32 -10.79 9.31
C ASN A 328 15.29 -9.83 8.11
N SER A 329 15.56 -10.33 6.90
CA SER A 329 15.65 -9.54 5.67
C SER A 329 15.23 -10.40 4.48
N CYS A 330 15.01 -9.76 3.33
CA CYS A 330 14.87 -10.50 2.10
C CYS A 330 16.23 -11.03 1.61
N ALA A 331 16.24 -12.25 1.08
CA ALA A 331 17.37 -12.88 0.42
C ALA A 331 17.22 -12.90 -1.12
N LYS A 332 15.98 -12.95 -1.61
CA LYS A 332 15.70 -12.98 -3.06
C LYS A 332 14.37 -12.32 -3.39
N CYS A 333 14.38 -11.48 -4.41
CA CYS A 333 13.22 -10.70 -4.83
C CYS A 333 12.46 -11.33 -5.98
N LEU A 334 11.17 -10.97 -6.10
CA LEU A 334 10.34 -11.26 -7.26
C LEU A 334 10.96 -10.67 -8.52
N TYR A 335 10.70 -11.29 -9.67
CA TYR A 335 11.10 -10.74 -10.96
C TYR A 335 10.63 -9.27 -11.11
N GLY A 336 11.49 -8.39 -11.61
CA GLY A 336 11.26 -6.93 -11.67
C GLY A 336 11.86 -6.16 -10.48
N TYR A 337 12.28 -6.86 -9.43
CA TYR A 337 12.78 -6.25 -8.21
C TYR A 337 14.20 -6.74 -7.90
N PHE A 338 15.02 -5.84 -7.34
CA PHE A 338 16.40 -6.07 -6.97
C PHE A 338 16.59 -5.97 -5.46
N LEU A 339 17.52 -6.76 -4.94
CA LEU A 339 17.82 -6.80 -3.51
C LEU A 339 18.75 -5.64 -3.13
N PHE A 340 18.23 -4.66 -2.40
CA PHE A 340 19.00 -3.52 -1.89
C PHE A 340 18.84 -3.40 -0.38
N ASN A 341 19.94 -3.51 0.37
CA ASN A 341 19.95 -3.49 1.84
C ASN A 341 18.90 -4.42 2.48
N GLY A 342 18.73 -5.63 1.92
CA GLY A 342 17.76 -6.61 2.42
C GLY A 342 16.29 -6.33 2.09
N ASN A 343 16.00 -5.36 1.21
CA ASN A 343 14.67 -5.04 0.71
C ASN A 343 14.59 -5.23 -0.80
N CYS A 344 13.39 -5.50 -1.31
CA CYS A 344 13.14 -5.57 -2.75
C CYS A 344 12.66 -4.21 -3.26
N VAL A 345 13.43 -3.63 -4.17
CA VAL A 345 13.15 -2.35 -4.82
C VAL A 345 13.05 -2.57 -6.32
N GLU A 346 12.16 -1.85 -7.00
CA GLU A 346 12.00 -1.97 -8.45
C GLU A 346 13.32 -1.56 -9.14
N ASN A 347 13.82 -2.40 -10.06
CA ASN A 347 15.06 -2.13 -10.79
C ASN A 347 14.99 -2.71 -12.21
N ILE A 348 14.10 -2.11 -12.99
CA ILE A 348 13.86 -2.48 -14.38
C ILE A 348 14.20 -1.34 -15.32
N CYS A 349 14.59 -1.69 -16.54
CA CYS A 349 14.81 -0.77 -17.64
C CYS A 349 14.18 -1.33 -18.92
N PHE A 350 14.11 -0.52 -19.98
CA PHE A 350 13.82 -1.03 -21.32
C PHE A 350 15.13 -1.47 -21.96
N SER A 351 15.22 -2.73 -22.40
CA SER A 351 16.45 -3.31 -22.95
C SER A 351 16.99 -2.48 -24.12
N GLY A 352 18.30 -2.26 -24.14
CA GLY A 352 18.96 -1.32 -25.05
C GLY A 352 18.77 0.16 -24.70
N GLY A 353 18.05 0.47 -23.62
CA GLY A 353 17.89 1.81 -23.08
C GLY A 353 19.06 2.24 -22.18
N SER A 354 18.95 3.45 -21.63
CA SER A 354 19.99 4.02 -20.76
C SER A 354 20.06 3.34 -19.39
N SER A 355 21.26 2.89 -19.01
CA SER A 355 21.55 2.35 -17.67
C SER A 355 21.27 3.33 -16.53
N ASN A 356 21.18 4.64 -16.77
CA ASN A 356 20.79 5.60 -15.73
C ASN A 356 19.36 5.41 -15.20
N SER A 357 18.53 4.61 -15.88
CA SER A 357 17.22 4.19 -15.38
C SER A 357 17.32 3.08 -14.32
N CYS A 358 18.48 2.42 -14.23
CA CYS A 358 18.78 1.39 -13.26
C CYS A 358 19.39 1.98 -11.98
N LEU A 359 19.24 1.25 -10.88
CA LEU A 359 19.87 1.56 -9.60
C LEU A 359 21.40 1.53 -9.68
N VAL A 360 22.04 2.30 -8.79
CA VAL A 360 23.50 2.39 -8.72
C VAL A 360 24.13 1.01 -8.55
N GLY A 361 25.15 0.71 -9.34
CA GLY A 361 25.82 -0.60 -9.35
C GLY A 361 25.24 -1.62 -10.33
N THR A 362 24.21 -1.24 -11.09
CA THR A 362 23.60 -2.08 -12.12
C THR A 362 23.60 -1.40 -13.49
N TYR A 363 23.43 -2.17 -14.56
CA TYR A 363 23.33 -1.67 -15.94
C TYR A 363 22.11 -2.25 -16.65
N CYS A 364 21.64 -1.55 -17.67
CA CYS A 364 20.55 -2.03 -18.52
C CYS A 364 21.11 -2.95 -19.61
N PRO A 365 20.67 -4.21 -19.71
CA PRO A 365 21.23 -5.11 -20.71
C PRO A 365 20.81 -4.71 -22.14
N PRO A 366 21.63 -5.08 -23.14
CA PRO A 366 21.34 -4.78 -24.53
C PRO A 366 20.12 -5.60 -25.00
N GLY A 367 19.29 -5.04 -25.88
CA GLY A 367 18.10 -5.74 -26.37
C GLY A 367 17.15 -4.90 -27.24
N SER A 368 15.93 -5.40 -27.38
CA SER A 368 14.91 -4.97 -28.36
C SER A 368 13.86 -3.97 -27.82
N GLY A 369 14.04 -3.41 -26.63
CA GLY A 369 13.14 -2.42 -26.04
C GLY A 369 12.04 -3.00 -25.13
N GLU A 370 12.12 -4.26 -24.73
CA GLU A 370 11.24 -4.85 -23.70
C GLU A 370 11.68 -4.47 -22.28
N LYS A 371 10.75 -4.45 -21.33
CA LYS A 371 11.09 -4.28 -19.90
C LYS A 371 11.87 -5.49 -19.41
N VAL A 372 13.07 -5.24 -18.88
CA VAL A 372 14.00 -6.26 -18.37
C VAL A 372 14.58 -5.82 -17.03
N ASN A 373 15.09 -6.78 -16.26
CA ASN A 373 15.83 -6.48 -15.05
C ASN A 373 17.19 -5.87 -15.39
N CYS A 374 17.56 -4.84 -14.63
CA CYS A 374 18.93 -4.36 -14.62
C CYS A 374 19.85 -5.44 -14.02
N ILE A 375 21.07 -5.55 -14.53
CA ILE A 375 22.04 -6.59 -14.16
C ILE A 375 23.16 -5.94 -13.34
N GLU A 376 23.68 -6.64 -12.32
CA GLU A 376 24.84 -6.16 -11.56
C GLU A 376 26.05 -5.94 -12.46
N CYS A 377 26.74 -4.83 -12.20
CA CYS A 377 27.95 -4.51 -12.94
C CYS A 377 29.11 -5.40 -12.51
N SER A 378 29.87 -5.86 -13.49
CA SER A 378 31.06 -6.66 -13.34
C SER A 378 32.15 -6.13 -14.27
N ALA A 379 33.38 -6.59 -14.07
CA ALA A 379 34.50 -6.25 -14.96
C ALA A 379 34.27 -6.65 -16.43
N SER A 380 33.26 -7.51 -16.69
CA SER A 380 32.88 -8.04 -18.00
C SER A 380 31.50 -7.57 -18.49
N SER A 381 30.86 -6.62 -17.81
CA SER A 381 29.59 -6.05 -18.28
C SER A 381 29.74 -5.43 -19.69
N PRO A 382 28.83 -5.72 -20.64
CA PRO A 382 28.94 -5.21 -22.00
C PRO A 382 28.61 -3.72 -22.11
N ASP A 383 27.82 -3.18 -21.18
CA ASP A 383 27.31 -1.81 -21.21
C ASP A 383 27.74 -0.99 -19.99
N ILE A 384 27.59 0.33 -20.10
CA ILE A 384 27.96 1.30 -19.07
C ILE A 384 27.13 1.06 -17.80
N CYS A 385 27.83 0.99 -16.67
CA CYS A 385 27.23 0.85 -15.36
C CYS A 385 26.62 2.17 -14.85
N SER A 386 25.47 2.10 -14.19
CA SER A 386 24.87 3.23 -13.48
C SER A 386 25.67 3.51 -12.20
N CYS A 387 26.64 4.42 -12.25
CA CYS A 387 27.48 4.76 -11.08
C CYS A 387 27.40 6.24 -10.67
N GLY A 388 26.60 7.04 -11.38
CA GLY A 388 26.61 8.51 -11.28
C GLY A 388 27.82 9.17 -11.96
N ALA A 389 28.84 8.40 -12.33
CA ALA A 389 29.93 8.78 -13.23
C ALA A 389 29.75 8.12 -14.61
N ASN A 390 30.32 8.75 -15.64
CA ASN A 390 30.20 8.28 -17.02
C ASN A 390 31.25 7.24 -17.37
N ASN A 391 30.94 6.35 -18.32
CA ASN A 391 31.87 5.36 -18.88
C ASN A 391 32.43 4.37 -17.83
N CYS A 392 31.73 4.17 -16.71
CA CYS A 392 32.11 3.18 -15.71
C CYS A 392 31.75 1.76 -16.19
N GLN A 393 32.71 0.86 -16.04
CA GLN A 393 32.51 -0.59 -16.17
C GLN A 393 32.03 -1.20 -14.84
N THR A 394 32.59 -0.70 -13.73
CA THR A 394 32.16 -1.01 -12.36
C THR A 394 32.11 0.29 -11.55
N CYS A 395 31.28 0.32 -10.50
CA CYS A 395 31.18 1.49 -9.63
C CYS A 395 32.27 1.50 -8.57
N GLY A 396 32.73 2.70 -8.21
CA GLY A 396 33.66 2.91 -7.11
C GLY A 396 32.95 2.77 -5.75
N SER A 397 33.75 2.76 -4.68
CA SER A 397 33.25 2.72 -3.30
C SER A 397 32.61 4.04 -2.84
N ILE A 398 32.75 5.10 -3.63
CA ILE A 398 32.21 6.44 -3.38
C ILE A 398 31.19 6.77 -4.47
N GLN A 399 30.08 7.43 -4.11
CA GLN A 399 29.10 7.90 -5.11
C GLN A 399 29.75 8.77 -6.19
N ASN A 400 29.26 8.66 -7.42
CA ASN A 400 29.77 9.37 -8.59
C ASN A 400 31.25 9.06 -8.92
N THR A 401 31.72 7.85 -8.63
CA THR A 401 33.06 7.39 -9.03
C THR A 401 32.99 6.02 -9.70
N CYS A 402 33.97 5.71 -10.56
CA CYS A 402 34.11 4.40 -11.18
C CYS A 402 35.17 3.56 -10.45
N GLY A 403 34.94 2.25 -10.36
CA GLY A 403 35.94 1.27 -9.91
C GLY A 403 36.82 0.78 -11.06
N SER A 404 36.27 0.76 -12.28
CA SER A 404 36.97 0.51 -13.53
C SER A 404 36.22 1.15 -14.69
N CYS A 405 36.90 1.35 -15.81
CA CYS A 405 36.35 2.00 -17.00
C CYS A 405 36.06 1.01 -18.11
N ILE A 406 35.07 1.33 -18.95
CA ILE A 406 34.83 0.57 -20.19
C ILE A 406 36.03 0.71 -21.14
N ILE A 407 36.13 -0.19 -22.13
CA ILE A 407 37.19 -0.17 -23.14
C ILE A 407 37.30 1.23 -23.78
N GLY A 408 38.54 1.71 -23.95
CA GLY A 408 38.85 3.05 -24.49
C GLY A 408 38.95 4.16 -23.44
N TYR A 409 38.63 3.88 -22.18
CA TYR A 409 38.74 4.82 -21.08
C TYR A 409 39.68 4.31 -19.99
N GLN A 410 40.24 5.21 -19.20
CA GLN A 410 41.09 4.94 -18.05
C GLN A 410 40.68 5.81 -16.86
N LEU A 411 40.91 5.32 -15.65
CA LEU A 411 40.65 6.10 -14.44
C LEU A 411 41.66 7.25 -14.34
N ASP A 412 41.15 8.44 -14.04
CA ASP A 412 41.96 9.54 -13.57
C ASP A 412 42.17 9.48 -12.04
N LYS A 413 42.81 10.52 -11.50
CA LYS A 413 43.11 10.68 -10.08
C LYS A 413 41.88 10.89 -9.18
N ASP A 414 40.74 11.26 -9.75
CA ASP A 414 39.47 11.49 -9.06
C ASP A 414 38.49 10.31 -9.28
N ASN A 415 38.99 9.17 -9.78
CA ASN A 415 38.23 7.97 -10.14
C ASN A 415 37.12 8.25 -11.17
N GLN A 416 37.36 9.18 -12.10
CA GLN A 416 36.52 9.40 -13.28
C GLN A 416 37.13 8.71 -14.49
N CYS A 417 36.28 8.20 -15.38
CA CYS A 417 36.73 7.59 -16.62
C CYS A 417 36.98 8.65 -17.70
N THR A 418 38.25 8.86 -18.01
CA THR A 418 38.73 9.75 -19.07
C THR A 418 39.21 8.95 -20.26
N LEU A 419 39.15 9.53 -21.45
CA LEU A 419 39.55 8.85 -22.68
C LEU A 419 41.04 8.47 -22.60
N LYS A 420 41.35 7.20 -22.88
CA LYS A 420 42.74 6.73 -22.88
C LYS A 420 43.50 7.40 -24.05
N PRO A 421 44.71 7.92 -23.84
CA PRO A 421 45.48 8.54 -24.91
C PRO A 421 45.99 7.49 -25.91
N ASN A 422 46.17 7.93 -27.17
CA ASN A 422 46.75 7.13 -28.25
C ASN A 422 46.02 5.80 -28.53
N ILE A 423 44.71 5.88 -28.72
CA ILE A 423 43.84 4.73 -29.04
C ILE A 423 43.11 4.92 -30.37
N CYS A 424 42.62 3.83 -30.93
CA CYS A 424 41.69 3.82 -32.05
C CYS A 424 40.35 4.48 -31.68
N ASP A 425 39.76 5.24 -32.62
CA ASP A 425 38.43 5.83 -32.46
C ASP A 425 37.27 4.85 -32.74
N THR A 426 36.03 5.32 -32.56
CA THR A 426 34.81 4.51 -32.73
C THR A 426 34.55 4.07 -34.18
N ASN A 427 35.22 4.69 -35.15
CA ASN A 427 35.15 4.36 -36.57
C ASN A 427 36.42 3.64 -37.07
N ASN A 428 37.24 3.13 -36.14
CA ASN A 428 38.53 2.51 -36.42
C ASN A 428 39.49 3.44 -37.19
N ARG A 429 39.39 4.76 -36.96
CA ARG A 429 40.28 5.76 -37.55
C ARG A 429 41.34 6.18 -36.55
N SER A 430 42.35 6.86 -37.08
CA SER A 430 43.53 7.30 -36.36
C SER A 430 43.34 8.66 -35.68
N SER A 431 42.11 9.17 -35.62
CA SER A 431 41.80 10.53 -35.15
C SER A 431 42.19 10.80 -33.69
N LEU A 432 42.14 9.75 -32.84
CA LEU A 432 42.54 9.75 -31.43
C LEU A 432 43.95 9.19 -31.19
N CYS A 433 44.66 8.82 -32.26
CA CYS A 433 46.06 8.44 -32.18
C CYS A 433 46.94 9.67 -32.01
N ASN A 434 48.10 9.49 -31.39
CA ASN A 434 49.16 10.48 -31.40
C ASN A 434 49.75 10.61 -32.81
N ASP A 435 50.49 11.69 -33.06
CA ASP A 435 51.23 11.85 -34.30
C ASP A 435 52.25 10.72 -34.50
N ASN A 436 52.42 10.29 -35.75
CA ASN A 436 53.20 9.11 -36.13
C ASN A 436 52.63 7.76 -35.65
N TYR A 437 51.34 7.72 -35.32
CA TYR A 437 50.62 6.48 -35.06
C TYR A 437 49.40 6.33 -35.98
N TYR A 438 48.93 5.10 -36.14
CA TYR A 438 47.74 4.76 -36.90
C TYR A 438 46.91 3.71 -36.19
N CYS A 439 45.61 3.69 -36.49
CA CYS A 439 44.69 2.71 -35.98
C CYS A 439 44.68 1.45 -36.86
N LYS A 440 44.96 0.29 -36.23
CA LYS A 440 44.93 -1.04 -36.87
C LYS A 440 43.73 -1.89 -36.45
N SER A 441 42.99 -1.47 -35.43
CA SER A 441 42.04 -2.32 -34.72
C SER A 441 40.76 -1.57 -34.35
N THR A 442 39.93 -2.17 -33.49
CA THR A 442 38.70 -1.56 -32.99
C THR A 442 38.96 -0.50 -31.92
N PHE A 443 37.93 0.31 -31.65
CA PHE A 443 37.91 1.32 -30.59
C PHE A 443 38.59 0.86 -29.29
N GLY A 444 39.39 1.75 -28.70
CA GLY A 444 40.02 1.56 -27.39
C GLY A 444 41.31 0.72 -27.39
N ASN A 445 41.65 0.07 -28.51
CA ASN A 445 42.96 -0.53 -28.69
C ASN A 445 44.03 0.54 -28.92
N SER A 446 45.24 0.30 -28.41
CA SER A 446 46.37 1.20 -28.59
C SER A 446 46.74 1.34 -30.07
N CYS A 447 47.03 2.55 -30.51
CA CYS A 447 47.49 2.78 -31.88
C CYS A 447 48.88 2.17 -32.12
N SER A 448 49.14 1.79 -33.36
CA SER A 448 50.42 1.24 -33.82
C SER A 448 51.26 2.33 -34.49
N SER A 449 52.59 2.17 -34.50
CA SER A 449 53.48 3.15 -35.14
C SER A 449 53.27 3.18 -36.65
N CYS A 450 53.31 4.36 -37.27
CA CYS A 450 53.17 4.49 -38.73
C CYS A 450 54.26 3.76 -39.52
N GLY A 451 55.40 3.43 -38.93
CA GLY A 451 56.41 2.58 -39.57
C GLY A 451 55.92 1.17 -39.94
N GLN A 452 54.75 0.75 -39.41
CA GLN A 452 54.18 -0.57 -39.62
C GLN A 452 52.97 -0.59 -40.56
N ILE A 453 52.65 0.54 -41.21
CA ILE A 453 51.46 0.63 -42.05
C ILE A 453 51.57 -0.29 -43.28
N GLN A 454 50.43 -0.78 -43.73
CA GLN A 454 50.24 -1.47 -44.98
C GLN A 454 49.65 -0.54 -46.04
N GLN A 455 49.67 -0.99 -47.29
CA GLN A 455 49.14 -0.22 -48.41
C GLN A 455 47.67 0.17 -48.17
N GLY A 456 47.37 1.46 -48.30
CA GLY A 456 46.04 2.04 -48.08
C GLY A 456 45.75 2.47 -46.64
N GLU A 457 46.55 2.05 -45.65
CA GLU A 457 46.39 2.48 -44.26
C GLU A 457 46.85 3.94 -44.07
N ARG A 458 46.24 4.64 -43.10
CA ARG A 458 46.37 6.11 -42.94
C ARG A 458 47.02 6.47 -41.61
N CYS A 459 48.18 7.11 -41.69
CA CYS A 459 48.94 7.63 -40.56
C CYS A 459 48.35 8.95 -40.05
N ARG A 460 48.28 9.13 -38.72
CA ARG A 460 47.90 10.40 -38.09
C ARG A 460 49.07 11.37 -38.09
N CYS A 461 48.85 12.54 -38.67
CA CYS A 461 49.85 13.58 -38.89
C CYS A 461 49.26 14.96 -38.58
N ASP A 462 49.38 15.38 -37.31
CA ASP A 462 49.04 16.72 -36.80
C ASP A 462 47.64 17.21 -37.24
N GLY A 463 46.63 16.36 -37.04
CA GLY A 463 45.24 16.66 -37.44
C GLY A 463 44.80 16.03 -38.76
N SER A 464 45.73 15.64 -39.63
CA SER A 464 45.45 15.00 -40.93
C SER A 464 45.67 13.48 -40.90
N GLU A 465 44.99 12.74 -41.77
CA GLU A 465 45.19 11.30 -41.97
C GLU A 465 45.71 10.99 -43.38
N ILE A 466 47.01 10.70 -43.48
CA ILE A 466 47.73 10.55 -44.75
C ILE A 466 47.95 9.07 -45.05
N ALA A 467 47.42 8.61 -46.19
CA ALA A 467 47.59 7.23 -46.64
C ALA A 467 49.04 6.94 -47.04
N ASN A 468 49.51 5.72 -46.81
CA ASN A 468 50.84 5.24 -47.23
C ASN A 468 52.03 6.04 -46.66
N CYS A 469 51.84 6.79 -45.58
CA CYS A 469 52.88 7.55 -44.91
C CYS A 469 53.46 6.78 -43.71
N ILE A 470 54.78 6.55 -43.69
CA ILE A 470 55.45 5.83 -42.59
C ILE A 470 56.08 6.74 -41.54
N VAL A 471 56.37 8.00 -41.91
CA VAL A 471 56.88 9.04 -41.01
C VAL A 471 56.29 10.39 -41.41
N CYS A 472 55.77 11.15 -40.45
CA CYS A 472 55.25 12.49 -40.69
C CYS A 472 55.62 13.52 -39.63
N SER A 473 55.52 14.78 -40.03
CA SER A 473 55.80 15.96 -39.21
C SER A 473 55.06 17.17 -39.79
N GLN A 474 54.50 18.02 -38.93
CA GLN A 474 53.84 19.30 -39.31
C GLN A 474 52.81 19.15 -40.43
N GLN A 475 51.82 18.26 -40.25
CA GLN A 475 50.73 17.98 -41.22
C GLN A 475 51.18 17.38 -42.57
N LYS A 476 52.45 17.02 -42.71
CA LYS A 476 53.04 16.56 -43.98
C LYS A 476 53.66 15.19 -43.82
N CYS A 477 53.52 14.36 -44.84
CA CYS A 477 54.32 13.14 -44.89
C CYS A 477 55.79 13.49 -45.16
N GLN A 478 56.69 12.87 -44.40
CA GLN A 478 58.15 13.00 -44.59
C GLN A 478 58.69 11.79 -45.34
N GLN A 479 58.13 10.60 -45.10
CA GLN A 479 58.58 9.37 -45.73
C GLN A 479 57.40 8.46 -46.07
N CYS A 480 57.38 7.99 -47.31
CA CYS A 480 56.33 7.11 -47.83
C CYS A 480 56.70 5.62 -47.69
N LEU A 481 55.67 4.79 -47.60
CA LEU A 481 55.78 3.33 -47.72
C LEU A 481 56.45 2.98 -49.06
N SER A 482 57.23 1.90 -49.08
CA SER A 482 57.89 1.42 -50.31
C SER A 482 56.90 1.30 -51.48
N GLY A 483 57.32 1.76 -52.68
CA GLY A 483 56.46 1.85 -53.88
C GLY A 483 55.65 3.16 -54.01
N PHE A 484 55.64 4.01 -52.98
CA PHE A 484 55.03 5.33 -53.00
C PHE A 484 56.10 6.42 -52.93
N LYS A 485 55.83 7.57 -53.55
CA LYS A 485 56.72 8.73 -53.52
C LYS A 485 55.98 9.96 -53.00
N LEU A 486 56.72 10.83 -52.33
CA LEU A 486 56.20 12.06 -51.77
C LEU A 486 55.90 13.07 -52.90
N TYR A 487 54.67 13.55 -52.98
CA TYR A 487 54.22 14.59 -53.89
C TYR A 487 53.20 15.49 -53.22
N GLU A 488 53.45 16.81 -53.23
CA GLU A 488 52.62 17.81 -52.55
C GLU A 488 52.26 17.43 -51.10
N ASN A 489 53.21 16.82 -50.37
CA ASN A 489 53.07 16.35 -48.98
C ASN A 489 52.22 15.10 -48.76
N THR A 490 51.77 14.44 -49.84
CA THR A 490 51.05 13.16 -49.80
C THR A 490 51.88 12.04 -50.43
N CYS A 491 51.58 10.79 -50.08
CA CYS A 491 52.23 9.63 -50.68
C CYS A 491 51.36 9.10 -51.81
N VAL A 492 51.84 9.29 -53.04
CA VAL A 492 51.16 8.80 -54.23
C VAL A 492 51.97 7.70 -54.89
N THR A 493 51.27 6.82 -55.59
CA THR A 493 51.85 5.62 -56.21
C THR A 493 52.88 5.99 -57.27
N ASN A 494 54.06 5.37 -57.24
CA ASN A 494 55.10 5.51 -58.28
C ASN A 494 55.50 4.12 -58.79
N MET A 495 54.56 3.44 -59.44
CA MET A 495 54.69 2.06 -59.91
C MET A 495 54.27 1.95 -61.37
N CYS A 496 54.85 0.98 -62.06
CA CYS A 496 54.55 0.64 -63.45
C CYS A 496 53.13 0.12 -63.62
N ASP A 497 52.50 0.51 -64.72
CA ASP A 497 51.18 0.05 -65.12
C ASP A 497 51.21 -1.26 -65.93
N ASP A 498 50.02 -1.75 -66.28
CA ASP A 498 49.83 -2.99 -67.05
C ASP A 498 50.44 -2.97 -68.46
N ALA A 499 50.82 -1.78 -68.96
CA ALA A 499 51.35 -1.59 -70.31
C ALA A 499 52.89 -1.46 -70.36
N ALA A 500 53.58 -1.59 -69.22
CA ALA A 500 55.01 -1.25 -69.08
C ALA A 500 55.33 0.18 -69.55
N GLY A 501 54.33 1.06 -69.60
CA GLY A 501 54.47 2.45 -69.99
C GLY A 501 54.80 3.32 -68.78
N PRO A 502 55.51 4.45 -68.96
CA PRO A 502 55.91 5.29 -67.83
C PRO A 502 54.78 6.25 -67.41
N SER A 503 53.55 6.05 -67.92
CA SER A 503 52.43 6.98 -67.73
C SER A 503 52.02 7.18 -66.27
N LYS A 504 52.24 6.16 -65.43
CA LYS A 504 52.01 6.16 -63.98
C LYS A 504 53.26 6.43 -63.15
N CYS A 505 54.43 6.56 -63.79
CA CYS A 505 55.65 6.99 -63.14
C CYS A 505 55.69 8.52 -63.01
N PHE A 506 56.42 9.01 -62.03
CA PHE A 506 56.72 10.43 -61.93
C PHE A 506 57.58 10.94 -63.10
N ILE A 507 57.51 12.25 -63.38
CA ILE A 507 58.43 12.90 -64.32
C ILE A 507 59.87 12.58 -63.92
N GLY A 508 60.70 12.19 -64.91
CA GLY A 508 62.07 11.74 -64.69
C GLY A 508 62.22 10.29 -64.22
N PHE A 509 61.13 9.51 -64.23
CA PHE A 509 61.13 8.08 -63.93
C PHE A 509 60.63 7.25 -65.12
N GLN A 510 61.07 6.00 -65.17
CA GLN A 510 60.76 5.04 -66.22
C GLN A 510 60.46 3.65 -65.64
N CYS A 511 59.79 2.83 -66.44
CA CYS A 511 59.60 1.42 -66.16
C CYS A 511 60.71 0.60 -66.82
N PRO A 512 61.51 -0.17 -66.08
CA PRO A 512 62.51 -1.05 -66.68
C PRO A 512 61.88 -2.02 -67.69
N PRO A 513 62.58 -2.38 -68.78
CA PRO A 513 62.07 -3.34 -69.76
C PRO A 513 61.67 -4.68 -69.10
N GLY A 514 60.47 -5.18 -69.42
CA GLY A 514 59.95 -6.44 -68.87
C GLY A 514 59.39 -6.35 -67.44
N SER A 515 59.20 -5.13 -66.91
CA SER A 515 58.53 -4.92 -65.63
C SER A 515 57.11 -5.46 -65.63
N LEU A 516 56.73 -6.18 -64.57
CA LEU A 516 55.36 -6.57 -64.31
C LEU A 516 54.55 -5.38 -63.75
N PRO A 517 53.20 -5.39 -63.85
CA PRO A 517 52.38 -4.37 -63.21
C PRO A 517 52.68 -4.28 -61.71
N GLY A 518 52.81 -3.04 -61.19
CA GLY A 518 53.19 -2.80 -59.79
C GLY A 518 54.69 -2.79 -59.50
N THR A 519 55.55 -3.02 -60.51
CA THR A 519 57.00 -2.84 -60.35
C THR A 519 57.33 -1.38 -60.05
N GLN A 520 58.25 -1.11 -59.13
CA GLN A 520 58.63 0.26 -58.77
C GLN A 520 59.31 0.97 -59.94
N CYS A 521 58.87 2.21 -60.25
CA CYS A 521 59.52 3.03 -61.26
C CYS A 521 60.96 3.38 -60.83
N GLN A 522 61.89 3.38 -61.78
CA GLN A 522 63.29 3.74 -61.57
C GLN A 522 63.59 5.12 -62.19
N GLU A 523 64.62 5.80 -61.72
CA GLU A 523 65.07 7.05 -62.36
C GLU A 523 65.46 6.80 -63.82
N CYS A 524 65.12 7.76 -64.68
CA CYS A 524 65.51 7.67 -66.08
C CYS A 524 67.01 7.68 -66.24
N SER A 525 67.50 6.76 -67.07
CA SER A 525 68.93 6.51 -67.19
C SER A 525 69.24 6.12 -68.62
N VAL A 526 70.32 6.70 -69.14
CA VAL A 526 70.81 6.40 -70.49
C VAL A 526 71.24 4.93 -70.69
N ASN A 527 71.34 4.17 -69.62
CA ASN A 527 71.73 2.76 -69.66
C ASN A 527 70.54 1.79 -69.80
N ILE A 528 69.30 2.29 -69.75
CA ILE A 528 68.09 1.47 -69.77
C ILE A 528 67.22 1.97 -70.92
N ASN A 529 67.15 1.20 -72.01
CA ASN A 529 66.37 1.56 -73.20
C ASN A 529 64.87 1.38 -72.98
N SER A 530 64.28 2.30 -72.21
CA SER A 530 62.86 2.37 -71.91
C SER A 530 62.38 3.81 -71.91
N GLN A 531 61.13 4.02 -72.28
CA GLN A 531 60.53 5.36 -72.31
C GLN A 531 60.57 6.00 -70.92
N CYS A 532 61.19 7.17 -70.85
CA CYS A 532 61.13 8.05 -69.68
C CYS A 532 59.83 8.88 -69.68
N GLN A 533 59.23 9.09 -68.50
CA GLN A 533 58.12 10.03 -68.36
C GLN A 533 58.65 11.47 -68.34
N CYS A 534 58.42 12.23 -69.40
CA CYS A 534 58.92 13.60 -69.56
C CYS A 534 57.80 14.60 -69.88
N ASP A 535 56.74 14.58 -69.06
CA ASP A 535 55.60 15.51 -69.14
C ASP A 535 55.00 15.67 -70.54
N GLY A 536 54.66 14.53 -71.16
CA GLY A 536 54.06 14.48 -72.49
C GLY A 536 55.04 14.24 -73.64
N ALA A 537 56.34 14.53 -73.46
CA ALA A 537 57.35 14.20 -74.47
C ALA A 537 57.49 12.69 -74.64
N GLN A 538 57.50 12.25 -75.91
CA GLN A 538 57.55 10.84 -76.29
C GLN A 538 58.93 10.48 -76.84
N ASN A 539 59.29 9.20 -76.72
CA ASN A 539 60.55 8.62 -77.16
C ASN A 539 61.80 9.19 -76.46
N CYS A 540 61.65 9.69 -75.24
CA CYS A 540 62.76 10.19 -74.42
C CYS A 540 63.40 9.04 -73.63
N HIS A 541 64.72 9.06 -73.56
CA HIS A 541 65.56 8.21 -72.73
C HIS A 541 65.87 8.90 -71.38
N THR A 542 66.01 10.23 -71.40
CA THR A 542 66.06 11.11 -70.23
C THR A 542 65.31 12.41 -70.54
N CYS A 543 64.80 13.10 -69.51
CA CYS A 543 64.07 14.35 -69.68
C CYS A 543 65.01 15.56 -69.81
N GLY A 544 64.57 16.54 -70.60
CA GLY A 544 65.21 17.85 -70.69
C GLY A 544 65.02 18.68 -69.42
N GLU A 545 65.75 19.79 -69.33
CA GLU A 545 65.61 20.76 -68.23
C GLU A 545 64.30 21.55 -68.29
N ILE A 546 63.63 21.52 -69.44
CA ILE A 546 62.33 22.15 -69.68
C ILE A 546 61.25 21.06 -69.69
N ASP A 547 60.17 21.27 -68.96
CA ASP A 547 59.02 20.36 -68.94
C ASP A 547 58.51 20.09 -70.35
N GLY A 548 58.16 18.83 -70.64
CA GLY A 548 57.70 18.43 -71.95
C GLY A 548 58.80 18.33 -73.01
N THR A 549 60.09 18.26 -72.64
CA THR A 549 61.21 18.07 -73.58
C THR A 549 62.07 16.85 -73.25
N CYS A 550 62.78 16.31 -74.24
CA CYS A 550 63.75 15.24 -74.06
C CYS A 550 65.18 15.79 -73.97
N LYS A 551 66.07 15.11 -73.24
CA LYS A 551 67.52 15.36 -73.28
C LYS A 551 68.25 14.34 -74.13
N ASP A 552 67.95 13.06 -73.90
CA ASP A 552 68.46 11.94 -74.70
C ASP A 552 67.29 11.19 -75.34
N CYS A 553 67.45 10.69 -76.56
CA CYS A 553 66.40 9.97 -77.29
C CYS A 553 66.55 8.45 -77.21
N LEU A 554 65.43 7.74 -77.25
CA LEU A 554 65.42 6.28 -77.37
C LEU A 554 66.07 5.84 -78.69
N TYR A 555 66.60 4.61 -78.69
CA TYR A 555 67.17 4.01 -79.90
C TYR A 555 66.18 4.05 -81.08
N GLY A 556 66.63 4.57 -82.24
CA GLY A 556 65.82 4.75 -83.44
C GLY A 556 65.12 6.12 -83.55
N TYR A 557 65.35 7.02 -82.60
CA TYR A 557 64.90 8.40 -82.61
C TYR A 557 66.08 9.37 -82.51
N LYS A 558 65.96 10.56 -83.10
CA LYS A 558 66.95 11.63 -83.01
C LYS A 558 66.36 12.88 -82.38
N MET A 559 67.19 13.68 -81.72
CA MET A 559 66.76 14.96 -81.17
C MET A 559 66.51 15.96 -82.30
N ASN A 560 65.34 16.61 -82.31
CA ASN A 560 65.12 17.82 -83.10
C ASN A 560 65.50 19.02 -82.25
N GLU A 561 66.62 19.67 -82.60
CA GLU A 561 67.17 20.81 -81.85
C GLU A 561 66.23 22.03 -81.77
N ASN A 562 65.25 22.14 -82.67
CA ASN A 562 64.29 23.26 -82.65
C ASN A 562 63.10 23.02 -81.72
N THR A 563 62.66 21.77 -81.58
CA THR A 563 61.48 21.40 -80.79
C THR A 563 61.84 20.71 -79.46
N LEU A 564 63.11 20.31 -79.30
CA LEU A 564 63.62 19.50 -78.19
C LEU A 564 62.79 18.21 -77.97
N GLN A 565 62.25 17.66 -79.07
CA GLN A 565 61.51 16.41 -79.13
C GLN A 565 62.33 15.34 -79.87
N CYS A 566 62.09 14.08 -79.50
CA CYS A 566 62.66 12.94 -80.19
C CYS A 566 61.80 12.52 -81.39
N GLU A 567 62.36 12.66 -82.58
CA GLU A 567 61.71 12.33 -83.85
C GLU A 567 62.20 11.00 -84.39
N LYS A 568 61.29 10.23 -85.00
CA LYS A 568 61.61 8.91 -85.54
C LYS A 568 62.56 9.04 -86.72
N ILE A 569 63.64 8.26 -86.71
CA ILE A 569 64.55 8.18 -87.85
C ILE A 569 63.86 7.41 -88.98
N THR A 570 63.77 8.03 -90.16
CA THR A 570 63.21 7.46 -91.40
C THR A 570 64.27 7.36 -92.48
N ASP A 571 63.99 6.66 -93.58
CA ASP A 571 64.90 6.52 -94.74
C ASP A 571 65.29 7.86 -95.41
N SER A 572 64.49 8.91 -95.21
CA SER A 572 64.78 10.26 -95.71
C SER A 572 65.57 11.14 -94.73
N THR A 573 65.83 10.67 -93.50
CA THR A 573 66.56 11.44 -92.48
C THR A 573 68.04 11.59 -92.86
N LYS A 574 68.50 12.84 -92.99
CA LYS A 574 69.89 13.21 -93.33
C LYS A 574 70.66 13.77 -92.13
N ASN A 575 71.98 13.88 -92.28
CA ASN A 575 72.95 14.32 -91.26
C ASN A 575 72.96 13.50 -89.98
N ILE A 576 72.81 12.19 -90.12
CA ILE A 576 72.96 11.23 -89.03
C ILE A 576 73.82 10.03 -89.43
N CYS A 577 74.37 9.34 -88.45
CA CYS A 577 74.94 8.01 -88.59
C CYS A 577 73.88 7.01 -89.10
N ASP A 578 74.22 6.21 -90.11
CA ASP A 578 73.34 5.14 -90.60
C ASP A 578 73.30 3.92 -89.65
N ASP A 579 72.46 2.94 -89.97
CA ASP A 579 72.25 1.73 -89.16
C ASP A 579 73.48 0.82 -89.06
N LYS A 580 74.51 1.11 -89.87
CA LYS A 580 75.84 0.48 -89.85
C LYS A 580 76.90 1.41 -89.24
N ASN A 581 76.49 2.51 -88.60
CA ASN A 581 77.34 3.56 -88.04
C ASN A 581 78.29 4.19 -89.09
N MET A 582 77.83 4.29 -90.34
CA MET A 582 78.60 4.86 -91.45
C MET A 582 78.06 6.24 -91.84
N SER A 583 78.93 7.03 -92.48
CA SER A 583 78.64 8.40 -92.95
C SER A 583 77.75 8.47 -94.20
N SER A 584 77.06 7.40 -94.57
CA SER A 584 76.32 7.32 -95.85
C SER A 584 75.16 8.32 -95.94
N ARG A 585 74.71 8.86 -94.80
CA ARG A 585 73.61 9.82 -94.68
C ARG A 585 74.08 11.19 -94.19
N CYS A 586 75.39 11.40 -94.10
CA CYS A 586 76.00 12.69 -93.80
C CYS A 586 76.10 13.55 -95.05
N ASP A 587 75.95 14.86 -94.90
CA ASP A 587 76.21 15.82 -95.98
C ASP A 587 77.71 15.86 -96.32
N SER A 588 78.01 16.39 -97.51
CA SER A 588 79.40 16.56 -97.95
C SER A 588 80.20 17.38 -96.93
N GLN A 589 81.35 16.86 -96.49
CA GLN A 589 82.21 17.41 -95.41
C GLN A 589 81.76 17.12 -93.98
N GLN A 590 80.92 16.11 -93.77
CA GLN A 590 80.62 15.56 -92.46
C GLN A 590 80.89 14.05 -92.40
N PHE A 591 81.09 13.52 -91.20
CA PHE A 591 81.36 12.11 -90.94
C PHE A 591 80.67 11.64 -89.66
N CYS A 592 80.38 10.34 -89.60
CA CYS A 592 79.82 9.68 -88.44
C CYS A 592 80.94 9.06 -87.58
N ILE A 593 80.90 9.30 -86.27
CA ILE A 593 81.69 8.56 -85.25
C ILE A 593 80.82 7.95 -84.15
N GLY A 594 79.52 8.14 -84.24
CA GLY A 594 78.55 7.74 -83.24
C GLY A 594 77.82 6.44 -83.58
N SER A 595 76.79 6.16 -82.80
CA SER A 595 75.83 5.08 -83.05
C SER A 595 74.74 5.54 -84.02
N TYR A 596 73.96 4.60 -84.56
CA TYR A 596 72.82 4.87 -85.41
C TYR A 596 71.93 6.00 -84.88
N GLY A 597 71.77 7.06 -85.68
CA GLY A 597 70.98 8.23 -85.31
C GLY A 597 71.75 9.42 -84.74
N ASP A 598 73.01 9.24 -84.33
CA ASP A 598 73.86 10.34 -83.86
C ASP A 598 74.12 11.33 -85.00
N SER A 599 74.16 12.64 -84.68
CA SER A 599 74.44 13.68 -85.66
C SER A 599 75.81 13.50 -86.31
N CYS A 600 75.88 13.67 -87.62
CA CYS A 600 77.17 13.71 -88.32
C CYS A 600 77.98 14.91 -87.87
N LEU A 601 79.26 14.70 -87.59
CA LEU A 601 80.19 15.75 -87.19
C LEU A 601 80.86 16.34 -88.41
N SER A 602 81.23 17.62 -88.35
CA SER A 602 81.99 18.23 -89.43
C SER A 602 83.40 17.64 -89.52
N CYS A 603 83.87 17.34 -90.73
CA CYS A 603 85.25 16.91 -90.96
C CYS A 603 86.28 17.95 -90.48
N SER A 604 85.89 19.22 -90.26
CA SER A 604 86.75 20.24 -89.65
C SER A 604 87.03 20.00 -88.15
N MET A 605 86.29 19.10 -87.51
CA MET A 605 86.48 18.70 -86.11
C MET A 605 87.54 17.59 -85.97
N ILE A 606 88.08 17.06 -87.07
CA ILE A 606 89.19 16.12 -87.07
C ILE A 606 90.49 16.92 -87.05
N SER A 607 91.07 17.10 -85.86
CA SER A 607 92.43 17.59 -85.66
C SER A 607 93.33 16.49 -85.12
#